data_AF-A0A968M3T1-F1
#
_entry.id   AF-A0A968M3T1-F1
#
_cell.length_a   1.000
_cell.length_b   1.000
_cell.length_c   1.000
_cell.angle_alpha   90.00
_cell.angle_beta   90.00
_cell.angle_gamma   90.00
#
_symmetry.space_group_name_H-M   'P 1'
#
loop_
_entity.id
_entity.type
_entity.pdbx_description
1 polymer ?
#
loop_
_entity_poly.entity_id
_entity_poly.type
_entity_poly.pdbx_seq_one_letter_code
_entity_poly.pdbx_strand_id
1 'polypeptide(L)'
;MNPPLWILLGLGLWVAAGVSFWIYRRDRQQLAQIQGTETETIARLSEQVAKLTGANRQRFRKKVEVKGIAETPSPLTAPVSQQACISYTASITEHYEETTTDSEGQVSTQTSTKVIWEDKARIGFQLNDRTGSATVMPGGATLEESSTVNRYEVFGASLNPSPGYPQTSVTHPPQL
;
A
#
# COMPACT_ATOMS: atom_id res chain seq x y z
N MET A 1 -54.21 -2.84 -0.04
CA MET A 1 -54.09 -2.89 -1.51
C MET A 1 -52.65 -3.25 -1.83
N ASN A 2 -52.42 -4.47 -2.30
CA ASN A 2 -51.07 -4.92 -2.65
C ASN A 2 -50.68 -4.28 -3.98
N PRO A 3 -49.53 -3.60 -4.08
CA PRO A 3 -49.11 -3.01 -5.33
C PRO A 3 -48.95 -4.11 -6.39
N PRO A 4 -49.37 -3.85 -7.65
CA PRO A 4 -49.22 -4.82 -8.72
C PRO A 4 -47.74 -5.15 -8.93
N LEU A 5 -47.44 -6.44 -9.08
CA LEU A 5 -46.09 -7.03 -9.20
C LEU A 5 -45.16 -6.27 -10.18
N TRP A 6 -45.71 -5.72 -11.26
CA TRP A 6 -44.99 -4.95 -12.27
C TRP A 6 -44.35 -3.66 -11.75
N ILE A 7 -44.96 -3.00 -10.74
CA ILE A 7 -44.40 -1.78 -10.14
C ILE A 7 -43.18 -2.13 -9.27
N LEU A 8 -43.22 -3.25 -8.55
CA LEU A 8 -42.09 -3.72 -7.75
C LEU A 8 -40.91 -4.16 -8.63
N LEU A 9 -41.20 -4.85 -9.75
CA LEU A 9 -40.20 -5.20 -10.75
C LEU A 9 -39.56 -3.97 -11.40
N GLY A 10 -40.37 -2.97 -11.77
CA GLY A 10 -39.88 -1.72 -12.35
C GLY A 10 -38.99 -0.93 -11.39
N LEU A 11 -39.39 -0.82 -10.12
CA LEU A 11 -38.60 -0.15 -9.09
C LEU A 11 -37.27 -0.87 -8.83
N GLY A 12 -37.30 -2.20 -8.73
CA GLY A 12 -36.09 -3.01 -8.56
C GLY A 12 -35.10 -2.83 -9.70
N LEU A 13 -35.58 -2.79 -10.95
CA LEU A 13 -34.74 -2.58 -12.12
C LEU A 13 -34.14 -1.17 -12.15
N TRP A 14 -34.89 -0.17 -11.71
CA TRP A 14 -34.41 1.22 -11.63
C TRP A 14 -33.31 1.40 -10.57
N VAL A 15 -33.48 0.79 -9.40
CA VAL A 15 -32.46 0.78 -8.34
C VAL A 15 -31.21 0.05 -8.82
N ALA A 16 -31.35 -1.12 -9.45
CA ALA A 16 -30.22 -1.86 -10.01
C ALA A 16 -29.48 -1.06 -11.08
N ALA A 17 -30.18 -0.35 -11.95
CA ALA A 17 -29.59 0.53 -12.96
C ALA A 17 -28.85 1.72 -12.33
N GLY A 18 -29.42 2.35 -11.29
CA GLY A 18 -28.78 3.43 -10.55
C GLY A 18 -27.49 2.99 -9.84
N VAL A 19 -27.52 1.85 -9.15
CA VAL A 19 -26.34 1.27 -8.49
C VAL A 19 -25.28 0.88 -9.52
N SER A 20 -25.68 0.22 -10.61
CA SER A 20 -24.77 -0.17 -11.70
C SER A 20 -24.12 1.06 -12.35
N PHE A 21 -24.88 2.12 -12.61
CA PHE A 21 -24.35 3.37 -13.15
C PHE A 21 -23.38 4.07 -12.18
N TRP A 22 -23.65 4.01 -10.87
CA TRP A 22 -22.79 4.59 -9.85
C TRP A 22 -21.45 3.84 -9.73
N ILE A 23 -21.48 2.51 -9.72
CA ILE A 23 -20.28 1.65 -9.74
C ILE A 23 -19.49 1.91 -11.04
N TYR A 24 -20.16 1.91 -12.19
CA TYR A 24 -19.55 2.17 -13.49
C TYR A 24 -18.83 3.53 -13.56
N ARG A 25 -19.41 4.56 -12.96
CA ARG A 25 -18.82 5.89 -12.91
C ARG A 25 -17.59 5.95 -12.00
N ARG A 26 -17.54 5.14 -10.94
CA ARG A 26 -16.42 5.08 -10.01
C ARG A 26 -15.21 4.36 -10.62
N ASP A 27 -15.44 3.25 -11.32
CA ASP A 27 -14.37 2.39 -11.83
C ASP A 27 -13.63 2.99 -13.04
N ARG A 28 -14.32 3.83 -13.83
CA ARG A 28 -13.73 4.50 -15.00
C ARG A 28 -12.61 5.50 -14.66
N GLN A 29 -12.61 6.07 -13.44
CA GLN A 29 -11.53 7.00 -13.05
C GLN A 29 -10.20 6.28 -12.78
N GLN A 30 -10.24 5.01 -12.38
CA GLN A 30 -9.04 4.20 -12.09
C GLN A 30 -8.50 3.54 -13.37
N LEU A 31 -9.38 3.04 -14.26
CA LEU A 31 -8.97 2.43 -15.52
C LEU A 31 -8.33 3.43 -16.50
N ALA A 32 -8.74 4.70 -16.46
CA ALA A 32 -8.16 5.76 -17.30
C ALA A 32 -6.69 6.08 -16.96
N GLN A 33 -6.20 5.72 -15.77
CA GLN A 33 -4.80 5.92 -15.38
C GLN A 33 -3.90 4.74 -15.79
N ILE A 34 -4.48 3.55 -15.99
CA ILE A 34 -3.74 2.32 -16.27
C ILE A 34 -3.67 2.04 -17.78
N GLN A 35 -4.71 2.39 -18.56
CA GLN A 35 -4.82 1.98 -19.97
C GLN A 35 -4.10 2.87 -20.98
N GLY A 36 -3.48 3.98 -20.57
CA GLY A 36 -2.99 5.00 -21.52
C GLY A 36 -1.59 5.52 -21.30
N THR A 37 -0.83 4.97 -20.34
CA THR A 37 0.54 5.44 -20.14
C THR A 37 1.46 4.65 -21.06
N GLU A 38 1.86 5.24 -22.18
CA GLU A 38 2.88 4.67 -23.05
C GLU A 38 4.14 4.40 -22.22
N THR A 39 4.59 3.14 -22.22
CA THR A 39 5.89 2.79 -21.65
C THR A 39 6.96 3.42 -22.53
N GLU A 40 7.68 4.40 -22.00
CA GLU A 40 8.78 5.05 -22.69
C GLU A 40 10.11 4.72 -22.02
N THR A 41 11.17 4.80 -22.81
CA THR A 41 12.53 4.65 -22.33
C THR A 41 13.14 6.00 -21.94
N ILE A 42 14.06 6.00 -20.99
CA ILE A 42 14.78 7.17 -20.51
C ILE A 42 15.57 7.81 -21.66
N ALA A 43 16.17 7.01 -22.55
CA ALA A 43 16.86 7.54 -23.73
C ALA A 43 15.93 8.39 -24.61
N ARG A 44 14.73 7.90 -24.92
CA ARG A 44 13.75 8.62 -25.78
C ARG A 44 13.26 9.91 -25.10
N LEU A 45 13.03 9.87 -23.79
CA LEU A 45 12.68 11.05 -23.00
C LEU A 45 13.81 12.08 -23.03
N SER A 46 15.06 11.65 -22.86
CA SER A 46 16.22 12.54 -22.90
C SER A 46 16.40 13.20 -24.26
N GLU A 47 16.12 12.49 -25.36
CA GLU A 47 16.15 13.01 -26.72
C GLU A 47 15.05 14.05 -26.97
N GLN A 48 13.82 13.80 -26.50
CA GLN A 48 12.72 14.76 -26.57
C GLN A 48 13.07 16.04 -25.81
N VAL A 49 13.61 15.91 -24.60
CA VAL A 49 14.02 17.05 -23.78
C VAL A 49 15.20 17.80 -24.42
N ALA A 50 16.13 17.11 -25.08
CA ALA A 50 17.24 17.72 -25.80
C ALA A 50 16.81 18.64 -26.96
N LYS A 51 15.67 18.35 -27.59
CA LYS A 51 15.08 19.19 -28.66
C LYS A 51 14.43 20.47 -28.12
N LEU A 52 14.20 20.58 -26.81
CA LEU A 52 13.59 21.75 -26.18
C LEU A 52 14.65 22.76 -25.73
N THR A 53 14.38 24.05 -25.97
CA THR A 53 15.26 25.17 -25.59
C THR A 53 14.51 26.21 -24.73
N GLY A 54 15.27 27.00 -23.98
CA GLY A 54 14.74 28.12 -23.18
C GLY A 54 13.62 27.73 -22.21
N ALA A 55 12.55 28.54 -22.20
CA ALA A 55 11.41 28.37 -21.31
C ALA A 55 10.65 27.03 -21.50
N ASN A 56 10.65 26.49 -22.73
CA ASN A 56 9.96 25.24 -23.03
C ASN A 56 10.58 24.04 -22.31
N ARG A 57 11.91 24.03 -22.16
CA ARG A 57 12.61 22.97 -21.42
C ARG A 57 12.28 22.97 -19.94
N GLN A 58 12.21 24.15 -19.31
CA GLN A 58 11.91 24.29 -17.88
C GLN A 58 10.47 23.89 -17.54
N ARG A 59 9.53 24.17 -18.45
CA ARG A 59 8.10 23.88 -18.30
C ARG A 59 7.69 22.49 -18.78
N PHE A 60 8.62 21.71 -19.35
CA PHE A 60 8.31 20.38 -19.84
C PHE A 60 7.78 19.49 -18.71
N ARG A 61 6.57 18.97 -18.89
CA ARG A 61 5.93 18.00 -18.01
C ARG A 61 5.25 16.96 -18.89
N LYS A 62 5.61 15.69 -18.73
CA LYS A 62 5.03 14.56 -19.46
C LYS A 62 4.76 13.44 -18.46
N LYS A 63 3.58 12.82 -18.54
CA LYS A 63 3.26 11.60 -17.78
C LYS A 63 3.68 10.40 -18.63
N VAL A 64 4.51 9.54 -18.07
CA VAL A 64 5.06 8.35 -18.73
C VAL A 64 5.28 7.26 -17.69
N GLU A 65 5.28 6.01 -18.14
CA GLU A 65 5.66 4.87 -17.34
C GLU A 65 7.07 4.47 -17.77
N VAL A 66 7.96 4.36 -16.79
CA VAL A 66 9.35 3.94 -17.01
C VAL A 66 9.61 2.77 -16.08
N LYS A 67 10.08 1.66 -16.64
CA LYS A 67 10.48 0.47 -15.89
C LYS A 67 11.99 0.43 -15.80
N GLY A 68 12.52 0.31 -14.59
CA GLY A 68 13.96 0.30 -14.37
C GLY A 68 14.32 -0.16 -12.97
N ILE A 69 15.62 -0.21 -12.73
CA ILE A 69 16.21 -0.52 -11.43
C ILE A 69 16.52 0.80 -10.73
N ALA A 70 16.09 0.91 -9.47
CA ALA A 70 16.46 2.02 -8.61
C ALA A 70 17.86 1.80 -8.04
N GLU A 71 18.74 2.78 -8.19
CA GLU A 71 20.13 2.78 -7.76
C GLU A 71 20.41 4.01 -6.90
N THR A 72 21.12 3.84 -5.80
CA THR A 72 21.59 4.95 -4.95
C THR A 72 22.93 4.57 -4.30
N PRO A 73 23.91 5.48 -4.24
CA PRO A 73 25.19 5.22 -3.58
C PRO A 73 25.05 5.15 -2.05
N SER A 74 24.00 5.76 -1.50
CA SER A 74 23.76 5.86 -0.06
C SER A 74 22.33 5.43 0.24
N PRO A 75 22.03 4.12 0.27
CA PRO A 75 20.71 3.62 0.60
C PRO A 75 20.36 3.93 2.06
N LEU A 76 19.06 4.05 2.34
CA LEU A 76 18.55 4.04 3.70
C LEU A 76 18.68 2.65 4.30
N THR A 77 18.78 2.56 5.61
CA THR A 77 18.62 1.30 6.36
C THR A 77 17.26 1.32 7.03
N ALA A 78 16.37 0.41 6.64
CA ALA A 78 15.08 0.28 7.30
C ALA A 78 15.25 -0.19 8.76
N PRO A 79 14.69 0.52 9.75
CA PRO A 79 15.03 0.32 11.17
C PRO A 79 14.64 -1.06 11.73
N VAL A 80 13.58 -1.68 11.21
CA VAL A 80 13.09 -2.98 11.68
C VAL A 80 13.70 -4.13 10.88
N SER A 81 13.68 -4.05 9.55
CA SER A 81 14.19 -5.13 8.68
C SER A 81 15.70 -5.11 8.49
N GLN A 82 16.36 -3.99 8.82
CA GLN A 82 17.79 -3.73 8.58
C GLN A 82 18.20 -3.84 7.11
N GLN A 83 17.22 -3.79 6.18
CA GLN A 83 17.49 -3.86 4.75
C GLN A 83 17.83 -2.49 4.17
N ALA A 84 18.72 -2.49 3.18
CA ALA A 84 19.02 -1.33 2.36
C ALA A 84 17.84 -1.02 1.43
N CYS A 85 17.34 0.22 1.44
CA CYS A 85 16.19 0.63 0.63
C CYS A 85 16.25 2.12 0.21
N ILE A 86 15.40 2.50 -0.74
CA ILE A 86 15.21 3.90 -1.17
C ILE A 86 14.07 4.61 -0.42
N SER A 87 13.19 3.84 0.20
CA SER A 87 12.11 4.30 1.07
C SER A 87 11.71 3.20 2.06
N TYR A 88 11.16 3.61 3.18
CA TYR A 88 10.48 2.71 4.11
C TYR A 88 9.36 3.43 4.84
N THR A 89 8.39 2.63 5.27
CA THR A 89 7.42 2.96 6.31
C THR A 89 7.49 1.86 7.37
N ALA A 90 7.70 2.25 8.63
CA ALA A 90 7.83 1.31 9.74
C ALA A 90 6.97 1.76 10.92
N SER A 91 6.29 0.80 11.55
CA SER A 91 5.52 1.05 12.77
C SER A 91 5.59 -0.14 13.71
N ILE A 92 5.49 0.14 15.01
CA ILE A 92 5.31 -0.84 16.07
C ILE A 92 3.98 -0.52 16.73
N THR A 93 3.07 -1.48 16.69
CA THR A 93 1.72 -1.37 17.27
C THR A 93 1.54 -2.37 18.38
N GLU A 94 0.93 -1.92 19.46
CA GLU A 94 0.44 -2.77 20.54
C GLU A 94 -1.02 -3.12 20.28
N HIS A 95 -1.35 -4.40 20.40
CA HIS A 95 -2.72 -4.89 20.31
C HIS A 95 -3.15 -5.41 21.68
N TYR A 96 -4.24 -4.86 22.21
CA TYR A 96 -4.83 -5.28 23.47
C TYR A 96 -6.21 -5.87 23.22
N GLU A 97 -6.53 -6.93 23.94
CA GLU A 97 -7.84 -7.53 24.00
C GLU A 97 -8.27 -7.59 25.47
N GLU A 98 -9.36 -6.88 25.80
CA GLU A 98 -9.94 -6.86 27.13
C GLU A 98 -11.26 -7.61 27.12
N THR A 99 -11.34 -8.71 27.87
CA THR A 99 -12.57 -9.48 28.06
C THR A 99 -13.18 -9.10 29.41
N THR A 100 -14.37 -8.53 29.37
CA THR A 100 -15.16 -8.19 30.57
C THR A 100 -16.36 -9.13 30.67
N THR A 101 -16.74 -9.47 31.90
CA THR A 101 -17.98 -10.20 32.18
C THR A 101 -18.85 -9.34 33.06
N ASP A 102 -20.09 -9.09 32.64
CA ASP A 102 -21.01 -8.28 33.42
C ASP A 102 -21.67 -9.08 34.56
N SER A 103 -22.47 -8.39 35.37
CA SER A 103 -23.19 -9.01 36.50
C SER A 103 -24.25 -10.03 36.07
N GLU A 104 -24.62 -10.08 34.79
CA GLU A 104 -25.57 -11.02 34.20
C GLU A 104 -24.87 -12.22 33.54
N GLY A 105 -23.53 -12.26 33.58
CA GLY A 105 -22.71 -13.32 32.98
C GLY A 105 -22.46 -13.14 31.48
N GLN A 106 -22.81 -11.99 30.89
CA GLN A 106 -22.49 -11.69 29.50
C GLN A 106 -21.03 -11.35 29.36
N VAL A 107 -20.37 -11.99 28.39
CA VAL A 107 -18.97 -11.76 28.07
C VAL A 107 -18.88 -10.75 26.91
N SER A 108 -18.12 -9.68 27.12
CA SER A 108 -17.81 -8.67 26.10
C SER A 108 -16.31 -8.58 25.89
N THR A 109 -15.89 -8.59 24.64
CA THR A 109 -14.48 -8.46 24.24
C THR A 109 -14.26 -7.14 23.52
N GLN A 110 -13.33 -6.33 24.02
CA GLN A 110 -12.91 -5.08 23.41
C GLN A 110 -11.48 -5.20 22.88
N THR A 111 -11.29 -4.99 21.59
CA THR A 111 -9.96 -4.91 20.97
C THR A 111 -9.54 -3.46 20.79
N SER A 112 -8.32 -3.13 21.18
CA SER A 112 -7.71 -1.81 21.00
C SER A 112 -6.33 -1.94 20.39
N THR A 113 -5.95 -0.98 19.54
CA THR A 113 -4.62 -0.92 18.92
C THR A 113 -3.99 0.44 19.18
N LYS A 114 -2.73 0.45 19.60
CA LYS A 114 -1.98 1.67 19.91
C LYS A 114 -0.66 1.68 19.15
N VAL A 115 -0.38 2.75 18.40
CA VAL A 115 0.94 2.95 17.79
C VAL A 115 1.92 3.36 18.89
N ILE A 116 2.94 2.53 19.13
CA ILE A 116 4.02 2.81 20.07
C ILE A 116 5.07 3.68 19.39
N TRP A 117 5.36 3.37 18.13
CA TRP A 117 6.37 4.04 17.33
C TRP A 117 6.03 3.97 15.85
N GLU A 118 6.35 5.04 15.13
CA GLU A 118 6.22 5.19 13.69
C GLU A 118 7.45 5.93 13.17
N ASP A 119 7.99 5.49 12.04
CA ASP A 119 8.96 6.25 11.27
C ASP A 119 8.81 5.99 9.76
N LYS A 120 9.14 7.00 8.97
CA LYS A 120 9.09 6.93 7.51
C LYS A 120 10.17 7.81 6.90
N ALA A 121 10.85 7.27 5.91
CA ALA A 121 11.85 8.01 5.16
C ALA A 121 11.83 7.63 3.69
N ARG A 122 12.27 8.57 2.85
CA ARG A 122 12.47 8.38 1.41
C ARG A 122 13.60 9.27 0.93
N ILE A 123 14.37 8.79 -0.04
CA ILE A 123 15.49 9.53 -0.64
C ILE A 123 15.36 9.60 -2.16
N GLY A 124 16.05 10.57 -2.77
CA GLY A 124 16.23 10.58 -4.22
C GLY A 124 17.08 9.41 -4.68
N PHE A 125 16.83 8.92 -5.89
CA PHE A 125 17.53 7.78 -6.47
C PHE A 125 17.67 7.92 -7.98
N GLN A 126 18.58 7.17 -8.58
CA GLN A 126 18.71 7.02 -10.02
C GLN A 126 17.84 5.86 -10.49
N LEU A 127 16.97 6.10 -11.47
CA LEU A 127 16.25 5.05 -12.16
C LEU A 127 17.00 4.69 -13.43
N ASN A 128 17.40 3.44 -13.58
CA ASN A 128 18.13 2.92 -14.73
C ASN A 128 17.25 1.92 -15.50
N ASP A 129 16.89 2.24 -16.75
CA ASP A 129 16.06 1.39 -17.61
C ASP A 129 16.87 0.61 -18.66
N ARG A 130 18.20 0.55 -18.49
CA ARG A 130 19.22 0.05 -19.44
C ARG A 130 19.49 0.94 -20.65
N THR A 131 18.59 1.85 -21.00
CA THR A 131 18.80 2.80 -22.11
C THR A 131 19.39 4.13 -21.62
N GLY A 132 19.20 4.43 -20.34
CA GLY A 132 19.79 5.58 -19.67
C GLY A 132 19.48 5.58 -18.18
N SER A 133 19.83 6.69 -17.53
CA SER A 133 19.57 6.93 -16.11
C SER A 133 18.87 8.27 -15.91
N ALA A 134 17.90 8.32 -15.01
CA ALA A 134 17.16 9.52 -14.65
C ALA A 134 17.10 9.69 -13.14
N THR A 135 17.36 10.91 -12.66
CA THR A 135 17.19 11.24 -11.23
C THR A 135 15.70 11.35 -10.89
N VAL A 136 15.28 10.59 -9.89
CA VAL A 136 13.93 10.60 -9.34
C VAL A 136 13.95 11.23 -7.95
N MET A 137 13.10 12.23 -7.76
CA MET A 137 12.86 12.86 -6.47
C MET A 137 11.43 12.51 -6.01
N PRO A 138 11.25 11.57 -5.07
CA PRO A 138 9.93 11.02 -4.70
C PRO A 138 9.09 11.95 -3.80
N GLY A 139 9.45 13.22 -3.66
CA GLY A 139 8.74 14.18 -2.84
C GLY A 139 7.29 14.34 -3.32
N GLY A 140 6.32 14.04 -2.45
CA GLY A 140 4.89 14.10 -2.77
C GLY A 140 4.37 12.98 -3.69
N ALA A 141 5.22 12.03 -4.09
CA ALA A 141 4.80 10.85 -4.84
C ALA A 141 4.19 9.79 -3.91
N THR A 142 3.20 9.06 -4.42
CA THR A 142 2.74 7.80 -3.81
C THR A 142 3.74 6.71 -4.20
N LEU A 143 4.30 6.03 -3.21
CA LEU A 143 5.15 4.86 -3.42
C LEU A 143 4.36 3.63 -3.00
N GLU A 144 4.35 2.61 -3.86
CA GLU A 144 3.83 1.30 -3.53
C GLU A 144 5.00 0.45 -3.01
N GLU A 145 5.01 0.23 -1.70
CA GLU A 145 6.09 -0.48 -0.99
C GLU A 145 5.62 -1.90 -0.66
N SER A 146 6.50 -2.90 -0.81
CA SER A 146 6.24 -4.25 -0.31
C SER A 146 6.69 -4.37 1.14
N SER A 147 5.87 -5.04 1.96
CA SER A 147 6.25 -5.31 3.35
C SER A 147 7.34 -6.38 3.40
N THR A 148 8.49 -6.05 3.98
CA THR A 148 9.57 -7.01 4.23
C THR A 148 9.37 -7.78 5.53
N VAL A 149 8.92 -7.10 6.59
CA VAL A 149 8.79 -7.68 7.93
C VAL A 149 7.42 -7.37 8.48
N ASN A 150 6.74 -8.43 8.93
CA ASN A 150 5.52 -8.37 9.71
C ASN A 150 5.56 -9.52 10.73
N ARG A 151 5.63 -9.19 12.03
CA ARG A 151 5.76 -10.15 13.12
C ARG A 151 5.01 -9.65 14.35
N TYR A 152 4.42 -10.60 15.06
CA TYR A 152 3.77 -10.37 16.35
C TYR A 152 4.64 -10.95 17.47
N GLU A 153 4.77 -10.20 18.55
CA GLU A 153 5.46 -10.64 19.77
C GLU A 153 4.44 -10.62 20.92
N VAL A 154 4.36 -11.71 21.68
CA VAL A 154 3.46 -11.79 22.85
C VAL A 154 4.14 -11.10 24.02
N PHE A 155 3.59 -9.97 24.45
CA PHE A 155 4.06 -9.29 25.64
C PHE A 155 3.68 -10.13 26.88
N GLY A 156 4.68 -10.66 27.61
CA GLY A 156 4.46 -11.39 28.87
C GLY A 156 4.69 -12.91 28.86
N ALA A 157 5.31 -13.50 27.82
CA ALA A 157 5.61 -14.95 27.78
C ALA A 157 6.72 -15.45 28.74
N SER A 158 7.11 -14.65 29.74
CA SER A 158 7.91 -15.12 30.88
C SER A 158 7.21 -14.70 32.15
N LEU A 159 6.46 -15.62 32.77
CA LEU A 159 6.28 -15.84 34.21
C LEU A 159 5.16 -16.90 34.36
N ASN A 160 5.56 -18.18 34.34
CA ASN A 160 4.76 -19.37 34.69
C ASN A 160 3.67 -19.81 33.66
N PRO A 161 3.89 -20.88 32.87
CA PRO A 161 2.86 -21.42 32.00
C PRO A 161 1.74 -22.07 32.85
N SER A 162 0.54 -21.48 32.83
CA SER A 162 -0.68 -22.18 33.26
C SER A 162 -0.91 -23.40 32.36
N PRO A 163 -1.24 -24.58 32.92
CA PRO A 163 -1.41 -25.81 32.16
C PRO A 163 -2.73 -25.75 31.38
N GLY A 164 -2.70 -25.22 30.16
CA GLY A 164 -3.92 -25.14 29.35
C GLY A 164 -3.78 -24.48 27.98
N TYR A 165 -2.69 -23.75 27.70
CA TYR A 165 -2.48 -23.20 26.36
C TYR A 165 -1.76 -24.20 25.45
N PRO A 166 -2.33 -24.53 24.27
CA PRO A 166 -1.60 -25.29 23.27
C PRO A 166 -0.41 -24.46 22.78
N GLN A 167 0.79 -24.98 22.98
CA GLN A 167 2.01 -24.44 22.39
C GLN A 167 1.92 -24.65 20.88
N THR A 168 1.67 -23.60 20.11
CA THR A 168 1.78 -23.68 18.66
C THR A 168 3.26 -23.81 18.33
N SER A 169 3.73 -25.05 18.14
CA SER A 169 5.08 -25.32 17.66
C SER A 169 5.20 -24.76 16.25
N VAL A 170 5.91 -23.64 16.10
CA VAL A 170 6.29 -23.11 14.78
C VAL A 170 7.41 -23.98 14.25
N THR A 171 7.06 -24.98 13.45
CA THR A 171 8.02 -25.77 12.68
C THR A 171 8.59 -24.87 11.59
N HIS A 172 9.87 -24.50 11.70
CA HIS A 172 10.58 -23.83 10.61
C HIS A 172 10.68 -24.78 9.39
N PRO A 173 10.29 -24.36 8.17
CA PRO A 173 10.70 -25.07 6.97
C PRO A 173 12.22 -24.89 6.75
N PRO A 174 12.92 -25.92 6.27
CA PRO A 174 14.35 -25.83 6.00
C PRO A 174 14.62 -24.76 4.93
N GLN A 175 15.57 -23.87 5.23
CA GLN A 175 16.08 -22.88 4.28
C GLN A 175 16.96 -23.62 3.27
N LEU A 176 16.70 -23.41 1.97
CA LEU A 176 17.57 -23.76 0.85
C LEU A 176 18.40 -22.54 0.45
#